data_AF-A0A357UZB0-F1
#
_entry.id   AF-A0A357UZB0-F1
#
_cell.length_a   1.000
_cell.length_b   1.000
_cell.length_c   1.000
_cell.angle_alpha   90.00
_cell.angle_beta   90.00
_cell.angle_gamma   90.00
#
_symmetry.space_group_name_H-M   'P 1'
#
loop_
_entity.id
_entity.type
_entity.pdbx_description
1 polymer ?
#
loop_
_entity_poly.entity_id
_entity_poly.type
_entity_poly.pdbx_seq_one_letter_code
_entity_poly.pdbx_strand_id
1 'polypeptide(L)'
;TGHPDVFVFSMQGEKNFPHHRVPSDLDVDLPDGTEDAAYLKALAEHLPAVFDFRPDLVLYQAGVDPLAEDRLGRLSLTLDGLAKRDRLVLTECRSRGIPVALGLGGGYANPIELSVQAYANTYAVAKDVYRF
;
A
#
# COMPACT_ATOMS: atom_id res chain seq x y z
N THR A 1 0.58 -1.56 18.68
CA THR A 1 -0.13 -0.26 18.71
C THR A 1 -0.38 0.20 20.13
N GLY A 2 -0.80 1.45 20.32
CA GLY A 2 -1.06 2.01 21.66
C GLY A 2 -0.30 3.30 22.00
N HIS A 3 0.44 3.89 21.06
CA HIS A 3 0.97 5.24 21.22
C HIS A 3 -0.06 6.24 20.65
N PRO A 4 -0.55 7.22 21.41
CA PRO A 4 -1.63 8.11 20.96
C PRO A 4 -1.26 8.95 19.73
N ASP A 5 0.04 9.17 19.50
CA ASP A 5 0.57 9.96 18.38
C ASP A 5 0.95 9.12 17.14
N VAL A 6 0.63 7.83 17.11
CA VAL A 6 0.91 6.96 15.95
C VAL A 6 -0.32 6.15 15.59
N PHE A 7 -0.74 6.24 14.32
CA PHE A 7 -1.77 5.39 13.75
C PHE A 7 -1.15 4.45 12.72
N VAL A 8 -1.33 3.15 12.92
CA VAL A 8 -0.85 2.11 12.02
C VAL A 8 -2.04 1.56 11.23
N PHE A 9 -1.98 1.73 9.91
CA PHE A 9 -2.88 1.09 8.96
C PHE A 9 -2.13 -0.01 8.21
N SER A 10 -2.72 -1.20 8.14
CA SER A 10 -2.19 -2.30 7.35
C SER A 10 -3.30 -2.92 6.51
N MET A 11 -3.02 -3.15 5.22
CA MET A 11 -3.92 -3.88 4.32
C MET A 11 -3.13 -4.96 3.58
N GLN A 12 -3.52 -6.22 3.76
CA GLN A 12 -2.71 -7.39 3.40
C GLN A 12 -3.57 -8.58 2.99
N GLY A 13 -2.93 -9.62 2.44
CA GLY A 13 -3.59 -10.93 2.29
C GLY A 13 -3.82 -11.59 3.65
N GLU A 14 -5.04 -12.09 3.88
CA GLU A 14 -5.47 -12.69 5.15
C GLU A 14 -4.49 -13.77 5.66
N LYS A 15 -3.96 -14.58 4.73
CA LYS A 15 -3.08 -15.73 4.97
C LYS A 15 -1.60 -15.43 4.75
N ASN A 16 -1.22 -14.17 4.54
CA ASN A 16 0.19 -13.78 4.41
C ASN A 16 0.95 -14.04 5.71
N PHE A 17 2.23 -14.36 5.58
CA PHE A 17 3.17 -14.42 6.71
C PHE A 17 3.41 -13.00 7.28
N PRO A 18 3.61 -12.84 8.60
CA PRO A 18 3.53 -13.86 9.64
C PRO A 18 2.08 -14.20 10.01
N HIS A 19 1.83 -15.46 10.36
CA HIS A 19 0.49 -15.91 10.81
C HIS A 19 0.05 -15.29 12.13
N HIS A 20 1.01 -14.89 12.97
CA HIS A 20 0.76 -14.08 14.16
C HIS A 20 1.28 -12.67 13.89
N ARG A 21 0.36 -11.76 13.58
CA ARG A 21 0.65 -10.35 13.30
C ARG A 21 0.62 -9.55 14.60
N VAL A 22 1.46 -8.52 14.67
CA VAL A 22 1.31 -7.48 15.68
C VAL A 22 0.10 -6.64 15.27
N PRO A 23 -0.92 -6.45 16.12
CA PRO A 23 -2.09 -5.67 15.77
C PRO A 23 -1.74 -4.23 15.40
N SER A 24 -2.39 -3.73 14.35
CA SER A 24 -2.39 -2.34 13.93
C SER A 24 -3.58 -1.59 14.57
N ASP A 25 -3.74 -0.30 14.28
CA ASP A 25 -4.92 0.47 14.71
C ASP A 25 -6.08 0.21 13.74
N LEU A 26 -5.74 -0.09 12.48
CA LEU A 26 -6.66 -0.60 11.46
C LEU A 26 -5.97 -1.67 10.61
N ASP A 27 -6.46 -2.91 10.69
CA ASP A 27 -6.04 -4.03 9.86
C ASP A 27 -7.16 -4.42 8.89
N VAL A 28 -6.83 -4.52 7.59
CA VAL A 28 -7.75 -4.99 6.54
C VAL A 28 -7.18 -6.22 5.88
N ASP A 29 -7.81 -7.35 6.17
CA ASP A 29 -7.45 -8.65 5.60
C ASP A 29 -8.24 -8.90 4.30
N LEU A 30 -7.51 -9.13 3.21
CA LEU A 30 -8.05 -9.39 1.87
C LEU A 30 -7.96 -10.87 1.52
N PRO A 31 -8.99 -11.47 0.90
CA PRO A 31 -8.93 -12.85 0.43
C PRO A 31 -7.78 -13.11 -0.53
N ASP A 32 -7.24 -14.34 -0.50
CA ASP A 32 -6.28 -14.81 -1.51
C ASP A 32 -6.85 -14.60 -2.93
N GLY A 33 -6.00 -14.14 -3.86
CA GLY A 33 -6.38 -13.86 -5.23
C GLY A 33 -7.14 -12.55 -5.44
N THR A 34 -7.22 -11.67 -4.43
CA THR A 34 -7.84 -10.35 -4.61
C THR A 34 -7.18 -9.56 -5.74
N GLU A 35 -7.99 -9.15 -6.71
CA GLU A 35 -7.58 -8.38 -7.89
C GLU A 35 -7.76 -6.86 -7.69
N ASP A 36 -7.28 -6.09 -8.65
CA ASP A 36 -7.20 -4.61 -8.63
C ASP A 36 -8.49 -3.92 -8.16
N ALA A 37 -9.65 -4.27 -8.73
CA ALA A 37 -10.89 -3.56 -8.45
C ALA A 37 -11.34 -3.73 -6.99
N ALA A 38 -11.22 -4.95 -6.45
CA ALA A 38 -11.57 -5.24 -5.07
C ALA A 38 -10.57 -4.63 -4.10
N TYR A 39 -9.27 -4.69 -4.42
CA TYR A 39 -8.22 -4.06 -3.63
C TYR A 39 -8.40 -2.54 -3.53
N LEU A 40 -8.59 -1.87 -4.67
CA LEU A 40 -8.73 -0.41 -4.73
C LEU A 40 -10.02 0.06 -4.05
N LYS A 41 -11.11 -0.71 -4.18
CA LYS A 41 -12.36 -0.43 -3.46
C LYS A 41 -12.14 -0.51 -1.94
N ALA A 42 -11.54 -1.59 -1.45
CA ALA A 42 -11.27 -1.77 -0.03
C ALA A 42 -10.36 -0.64 0.50
N LEU A 43 -9.32 -0.28 -0.24
CA LEU A 43 -8.45 0.84 0.12
C LEU A 43 -9.20 2.17 0.21
N ALA A 44 -10.01 2.49 -0.79
CA ALA A 44 -10.79 3.73 -0.83
C ALA A 44 -11.82 3.82 0.31
N GLU A 45 -12.37 2.68 0.73
CA GLU A 45 -13.31 2.59 1.85
C GLU A 45 -12.64 2.88 3.20
N HIS A 46 -11.39 2.44 3.38
CA HIS A 46 -10.69 2.51 4.67
C HIS A 46 -9.76 3.72 4.83
N LEU A 47 -9.25 4.29 3.74
CA LEU A 47 -8.37 5.47 3.79
C LEU A 47 -8.95 6.66 4.58
N PRO A 48 -10.27 6.99 4.52
CA PRO A 48 -10.83 8.08 5.32
C PRO A 48 -10.51 7.97 6.81
N ALA A 49 -10.59 6.76 7.40
CA ALA A 49 -10.28 6.54 8.81
C ALA A 49 -8.81 6.82 9.14
N VAL A 50 -7.88 6.54 8.21
CA VAL A 50 -6.46 6.87 8.36
C VAL A 50 -6.26 8.39 8.42
N PHE A 51 -7.01 9.14 7.61
CA PHE A 51 -6.87 10.61 7.59
C PHE A 51 -7.68 11.33 8.67
N ASP A 52 -8.68 10.68 9.27
CA ASP A 52 -9.39 11.20 10.45
C ASP A 52 -8.46 11.31 11.67
N PHE A 53 -7.37 10.53 11.70
CA PHE A 53 -6.27 10.69 12.66
C PHE A 53 -5.55 12.05 12.52
N ARG A 54 -5.63 12.71 11.35
CA ARG A 54 -4.96 13.97 11.01
C ARG A 54 -3.43 13.91 11.21
N PRO A 55 -2.73 12.99 10.52
CA PRO A 55 -1.28 12.86 10.67
C PRO A 55 -0.53 14.08 10.13
N ASP A 56 0.52 14.51 10.83
CA ASP A 56 1.47 15.51 10.35
C ASP A 56 2.45 14.95 9.30
N LEU A 57 2.62 13.62 9.26
CA LEU A 57 3.49 12.89 8.34
C LEU A 57 2.93 11.49 8.07
N VAL A 58 3.00 11.04 6.81
CA VAL A 58 2.72 9.65 6.45
C VAL A 58 4.03 8.93 6.10
N LEU A 59 4.30 7.82 6.79
CA LEU A 59 5.33 6.85 6.42
C LEU A 59 4.67 5.76 5.56
N TYR A 60 4.81 5.87 4.24
CA TYR A 60 4.15 4.94 3.33
C TYR A 60 5.07 3.80 2.93
N GLN A 61 4.79 2.60 3.44
CA GLN A 61 5.49 1.37 3.07
C GLN A 61 4.90 0.79 1.77
N ALA A 62 5.46 1.20 0.63
CA ALA A 62 5.02 0.82 -0.70
C ALA A 62 5.56 -0.58 -1.10
N GLY A 63 5.08 -1.64 -0.45
CA GLY A 63 5.35 -3.01 -0.87
C GLY A 63 4.74 -3.32 -2.24
N VAL A 64 5.41 -4.12 -3.06
CA VAL A 64 4.94 -4.58 -4.37
C VAL A 64 4.67 -6.08 -4.41
N ASP A 65 4.76 -6.75 -3.25
CA ASP A 65 4.36 -8.13 -3.06
C ASP A 65 2.85 -8.45 -3.20
N PRO A 66 1.90 -7.49 -3.35
CA PRO A 66 0.56 -7.84 -3.82
C PRO A 66 0.48 -8.24 -5.30
N LEU A 67 1.57 -8.08 -6.05
CA LEU A 67 1.62 -8.40 -7.48
C LEU A 67 1.33 -9.89 -7.72
N ALA A 68 0.56 -10.21 -8.76
CA ALA A 68 0.19 -11.59 -9.09
C ALA A 68 1.38 -12.53 -9.31
N GLU A 69 2.50 -12.00 -9.82
CA GLU A 69 3.73 -12.75 -10.05
C GLU A 69 4.64 -12.86 -8.81
N ASP A 70 4.23 -12.27 -7.67
CA ASP A 70 4.96 -12.38 -6.41
C ASP A 70 4.92 -13.79 -5.84
N ARG A 71 6.06 -14.29 -5.37
CA ARG A 71 6.20 -15.65 -4.85
C ARG A 71 5.81 -15.80 -3.38
N LEU A 72 5.78 -14.69 -2.63
CA LEU A 72 5.48 -14.68 -1.19
C LEU A 72 4.10 -14.10 -0.91
N GLY A 73 3.68 -13.12 -1.72
CA GLY A 73 2.34 -12.57 -1.70
C GLY A 73 1.26 -13.57 -2.13
N ARG A 74 0.02 -13.26 -1.77
CA ARG A 74 -1.17 -14.08 -2.09
C ARG A 74 -2.27 -13.31 -2.80
N LEU A 75 -2.00 -12.06 -3.16
CA LEU A 75 -2.94 -11.22 -3.89
C LEU A 75 -2.64 -11.34 -5.39
N SER A 76 -3.50 -10.76 -6.23
CA SER A 76 -3.38 -10.87 -7.69
C SER A 76 -3.50 -9.51 -8.35
N LEU A 77 -2.78 -8.52 -7.81
CA LEU A 77 -2.75 -7.19 -8.42
C LEU A 77 -1.90 -7.19 -9.68
N THR A 78 -2.27 -6.31 -10.60
CA THR A 78 -1.45 -5.98 -11.77
C THR A 78 -0.48 -4.83 -11.45
N LEU A 79 0.49 -4.59 -12.33
CA LEU A 79 1.35 -3.40 -12.26
C LEU A 79 0.54 -2.09 -12.29
N ASP A 80 -0.55 -2.06 -13.06
CA ASP A 80 -1.45 -0.91 -13.13
C ASP A 80 -2.29 -0.76 -11.84
N GLY A 81 -2.74 -1.88 -11.26
CA GLY A 81 -3.40 -1.91 -9.95
C GLY A 81 -2.54 -1.33 -8.84
N LEU A 82 -1.26 -1.73 -8.77
CA LEU A 82 -0.30 -1.17 -7.82
C LEU A 82 -0.05 0.32 -8.07
N ALA A 83 0.12 0.74 -9.33
CA ALA A 83 0.28 2.16 -9.66
C ALA A 83 -0.95 2.99 -9.27
N LYS A 84 -2.16 2.45 -9.45
CA LYS A 84 -3.43 3.07 -9.02
C LYS A 84 -3.54 3.17 -7.50
N ARG A 85 -3.10 2.15 -6.76
CA ARG A 85 -3.01 2.18 -5.31
C ARG A 85 -2.11 3.33 -4.87
N ASP A 86 -0.90 3.38 -5.39
CA ASP A 86 0.09 4.40 -5.03
C ASP A 86 -0.47 5.79 -5.33
N ARG A 87 -1.11 5.95 -6.50
CA ARG A 87 -1.74 7.21 -6.90
C ARG A 87 -2.85 7.62 -5.95
N LEU A 88 -3.70 6.69 -5.52
CA LEU A 88 -4.78 6.98 -4.59
C LEU A 88 -4.23 7.50 -3.25
N VAL A 89 -3.29 6.78 -2.64
CA VAL A 89 -2.68 7.17 -1.35
C VAL A 89 -1.96 8.51 -1.46
N LEU A 90 -1.10 8.68 -2.46
CA LEU A 90 -0.31 9.89 -2.61
C LEU A 90 -1.16 11.11 -2.99
N THR A 91 -2.24 10.92 -3.76
CA THR A 91 -3.17 12.01 -4.09
C THR A 91 -3.93 12.47 -2.86
N GLU A 92 -4.38 11.56 -1.99
CA GLU A 92 -5.03 11.91 -0.72
C GLU A 92 -4.08 12.67 0.22
N CYS A 93 -2.82 12.22 0.34
CA CYS A 93 -1.84 12.93 1.15
C CYS A 93 -1.58 14.34 0.59
N ARG A 94 -1.38 14.45 -0.73
CA ARG A 94 -1.13 15.74 -1.40
C ARG A 94 -2.33 16.69 -1.30
N SER A 95 -3.56 16.20 -1.50
CA SER A 95 -4.76 17.05 -1.45
C SER A 95 -4.99 17.66 -0.06
N ARG A 96 -4.51 16.97 0.99
CA ARG A 96 -4.57 17.40 2.39
C ARG A 96 -3.34 18.18 2.85
N GLY A 97 -2.32 18.34 1.99
CA GLY A 97 -1.07 19.01 2.34
C GLY A 97 -0.18 18.21 3.31
N ILE A 98 -0.38 16.90 3.40
CA ILE A 98 0.37 16.02 4.30
C ILE A 98 1.64 15.53 3.60
N PRO A 99 2.85 15.74 4.17
CA PRO A 99 4.08 15.20 3.61
C PRO A 99 4.10 13.67 3.71
N VAL A 100 4.77 13.03 2.75
CA VAL A 100 4.89 11.57 2.69
C VAL A 100 6.36 11.19 2.55
N ALA A 101 6.81 10.26 3.38
CA ALA A 101 8.07 9.55 3.20
C ALA A 101 7.78 8.15 2.65
N LEU A 102 8.32 7.84 1.47
CA LEU A 102 8.18 6.54 0.81
C LEU A 102 9.26 5.58 1.30
N GLY A 103 8.84 4.44 1.84
CA GLY A 103 9.69 3.30 2.15
C GLY A 103 9.34 2.12 1.25
N LEU A 104 10.35 1.44 0.69
CA LEU A 104 10.10 0.22 -0.08
C LEU A 104 9.75 -0.93 0.87
N GLY A 105 8.66 -1.65 0.58
CA GLY A 105 8.26 -2.85 1.31
C GLY A 105 8.78 -4.14 0.67
N GLY A 106 8.06 -5.26 0.83
CA GLY A 106 8.36 -6.51 0.14
C GLY A 106 8.15 -6.44 -1.38
N GLY A 107 8.72 -7.40 -2.12
CA GLY A 107 8.66 -7.48 -3.58
C GLY A 107 9.60 -8.57 -4.09
N TYR A 108 9.02 -9.70 -4.49
CA TYR A 108 9.69 -10.97 -4.76
C TYR A 108 9.10 -11.67 -6.00
N ALA A 109 8.74 -10.87 -7.01
CA ALA A 109 8.19 -11.37 -8.25
C ALA A 109 9.16 -12.31 -8.97
N ASN A 110 8.60 -13.20 -9.79
CA ASN A 110 9.38 -14.07 -10.66
C ASN A 110 8.82 -14.01 -12.07
N PRO A 111 9.48 -13.31 -13.01
CA PRO A 111 10.84 -12.73 -12.90
C PRO A 111 10.92 -11.48 -11.99
N ILE A 112 12.09 -11.24 -11.35
CA ILE A 112 12.29 -10.16 -10.34
C ILE A 112 12.17 -8.76 -10.93
N GLU A 113 12.39 -8.63 -12.23
CA GLU A 113 12.23 -7.43 -13.03
C GLU A 113 10.84 -6.82 -12.88
N LEU A 114 9.81 -7.64 -12.60
CA LEU A 114 8.46 -7.14 -12.34
C LEU A 114 8.36 -6.37 -11.02
N SER A 115 9.04 -6.81 -9.95
CA SER A 115 9.11 -6.02 -8.70
C SER A 115 9.87 -4.72 -8.91
N VAL A 116 10.97 -4.76 -9.67
CA VAL A 116 11.72 -3.54 -10.03
C VAL A 116 10.85 -2.56 -10.82
N GLN A 117 10.10 -3.05 -11.80
CA GLN A 117 9.16 -2.24 -12.57
C GLN A 117 8.05 -1.67 -11.70
N ALA A 118 7.51 -2.44 -10.76
CA ALA A 118 6.49 -1.97 -9.83
C ALA A 118 7.02 -0.83 -8.94
N TYR A 119 8.22 -0.95 -8.37
CA TYR A 119 8.83 0.14 -7.62
C TYR A 119 9.11 1.37 -8.48
N ALA A 120 9.61 1.18 -9.71
CA ALA A 120 9.80 2.27 -10.65
C ALA A 120 8.48 3.01 -10.94
N ASN A 121 7.37 2.27 -11.06
CA ASN A 121 6.04 2.85 -11.22
C ASN A 121 5.62 3.65 -9.98
N THR A 122 5.87 3.17 -8.75
CA THR A 122 5.61 3.94 -7.52
C THR A 122 6.31 5.30 -7.54
N TYR A 123 7.60 5.33 -7.91
CA TYR A 123 8.33 6.59 -8.03
C TYR A 123 7.82 7.48 -9.17
N ALA A 124 7.46 6.90 -10.32
CA ALA A 124 6.87 7.65 -11.43
C ALA A 124 5.53 8.29 -11.04
N VAL A 125 4.69 7.57 -10.29
CA VAL A 125 3.43 8.08 -9.74
C VAL A 125 3.70 9.19 -8.74
N ALA A 126 4.66 9.01 -7.82
CA ALA A 126 5.02 10.06 -6.87
C ALA A 126 5.50 11.34 -7.57
N LYS A 127 6.34 11.19 -8.60
CA LYS A 127 6.81 12.30 -9.44
C LYS A 127 5.64 13.03 -10.11
N ASP A 128 4.70 12.31 -10.68
CA ASP A 128 3.52 12.87 -11.34
C ASP A 128 2.58 13.59 -10.36
N VAL A 129 2.29 12.97 -9.21
CA VAL A 129 1.42 13.54 -8.18
C VAL A 129 2.03 14.82 -7.60
N TYR A 130 3.32 14.80 -7.22
CA TYR A 130 3.97 15.94 -6.54
C TYR A 130 4.67 16.94 -7.47
N ARG A 131 4.85 16.59 -8.76
CA ARG A 131 5.43 17.45 -9.81
C ARG A 131 6.85 17.95 -9.52
N PHE A 132 7.76 17.02 -9.25
CA PHE A 132 9.21 17.30 -9.11
C PHE A 132 10.05 16.57 -10.18
#